data_AF-C0EGQ0-F1
#
_entry.id   AF-C0EGQ0-F1
#
_cell.length_a   1.000
_cell.length_b   1.000
_cell.length_c   1.000
_cell.angle_alpha   90.00
_cell.angle_beta   90.00
_cell.angle_gamma   90.00
#
_symmetry.space_group_name_H-M   'P 1'
#
loop_
_entity.id
_entity.type
_entity.pdbx_description
1 polymer ?
#
loop_
_entity_poly.entity_id
_entity_poly.type
_entity_poly.pdbx_seq_one_letter_code
_entity_poly.pdbx_strand_id
1 'polypeptide(L)'
;MNRQREKDGFQLRILCVGGRYMNSVGIDVSKGKSMIAVVRPFGGVVISPFEVRHIDSELSELAKLLKSLPGETRVVMEATGNYHAPMAWLLNDSGFYVSVVNAMLVHDYGNHSLRRAKTDKKDAIKLANYGLDHWLALLRYVPEEDARLMLKNCYRRYQQYSKVQTMLKNNLISLLDTAFPDVNRLFSSPPRADGSEKWVDFVASFWHCECICGISKKSFTAKYQKWCKKRGYHFCEDKALDIYTSACGHIGVMPKTNTAKFLVQQTVSQLRTTSVALAALKLEMQSL
;
A
#
# COMPACT_ATOMS: atom_id res chain seq x y z
N MET A 1 -54.13 32.38 -0.66
CA MET A 1 -52.84 33.10 -0.78
C MET A 1 -51.90 32.92 0.42
N ASN A 2 -52.39 32.67 1.65
CA ASN A 2 -51.54 32.46 2.84
C ASN A 2 -50.90 31.06 2.95
N ARG A 3 -51.60 29.97 2.56
CA ARG A 3 -51.05 28.60 2.67
C ARG A 3 -49.83 28.34 1.76
N GLN A 4 -49.71 29.05 0.64
CA GLN A 4 -48.53 28.93 -0.24
C GLN A 4 -47.32 29.63 0.40
N ARG A 5 -47.50 30.84 0.95
CA ARG A 5 -46.43 31.57 1.64
C ARG A 5 -45.97 30.91 2.93
N GLU A 6 -46.86 30.23 3.66
CA GLU A 6 -46.48 29.44 4.83
C GLU A 6 -45.69 28.18 4.45
N LYS A 7 -46.05 27.50 3.35
CA LYS A 7 -45.25 26.38 2.82
C LYS A 7 -43.89 26.84 2.31
N ASP A 8 -43.85 27.94 1.55
CA ASP A 8 -42.60 28.53 1.06
C ASP A 8 -41.72 29.02 2.22
N GLY A 9 -42.32 29.61 3.26
CA GLY A 9 -41.62 30.06 4.47
C GLY A 9 -41.13 28.93 5.37
N PHE A 10 -41.87 27.82 5.46
CA PHE A 10 -41.46 26.61 6.19
C PHE A 10 -40.35 25.87 5.43
N GLN A 11 -40.42 25.82 4.11
CA GLN A 11 -39.39 25.26 3.24
C GLN A 11 -38.10 26.11 3.25
N LEU A 12 -38.20 27.44 3.31
CA LEU A 12 -37.07 28.35 3.55
C LEU A 12 -36.41 28.15 4.92
N ARG A 13 -37.19 27.82 5.96
CA ARG A 13 -36.68 27.54 7.30
C ARG A 13 -35.91 26.22 7.38
N ILE A 14 -36.30 25.20 6.61
CA ILE A 14 -35.57 23.91 6.59
C ILE A 14 -34.34 23.97 5.68
N LEU A 15 -34.31 24.87 4.69
CA LEU A 15 -33.11 25.20 3.91
C LEU A 15 -32.02 25.93 4.74
N CYS A 16 -32.35 26.36 5.96
CA CYS A 16 -31.56 27.32 6.74
C CYS A 16 -31.42 26.90 8.21
N VAL A 17 -30.30 26.30 8.61
CA VAL A 17 -29.93 26.28 10.04
C VAL A 17 -29.39 27.68 10.37
N GLY A 18 -30.16 28.46 11.13
CA GLY A 18 -29.78 29.83 11.52
C GLY A 18 -29.79 30.87 10.38
N GLY A 19 -30.54 30.63 9.29
CA GLY A 19 -30.68 31.58 8.18
C GLY A 19 -29.65 31.43 7.03
N ARG A 20 -28.86 30.35 7.01
CA ARG A 20 -27.86 30.08 5.97
C ARG A 20 -28.19 28.82 5.16
N TYR A 21 -28.17 28.92 3.83
CA TYR A 21 -28.36 27.79 2.90
C TYR A 21 -27.39 26.62 3.22
N MET A 22 -27.85 25.37 3.15
CA MET A 22 -27.02 24.18 3.36
C MET A 22 -26.61 23.53 2.03
N ASN A 23 -25.33 23.55 1.68
CA ASN A 23 -24.82 22.87 0.48
C ASN A 23 -24.02 21.63 0.90
N SER A 24 -24.46 20.45 0.49
CA SER A 24 -23.70 19.21 0.66
C SER A 24 -23.04 18.84 -0.65
N VAL A 25 -21.73 18.62 -0.62
CA VAL A 25 -20.90 18.28 -1.77
C VAL A 25 -20.50 16.82 -1.64
N GLY A 26 -20.98 15.97 -2.54
CA GLY A 26 -20.55 14.58 -2.64
C GLY A 26 -19.48 14.42 -3.70
N ILE A 27 -18.40 13.73 -3.33
CA ILE A 27 -17.24 13.53 -4.20
C ILE A 27 -16.96 12.04 -4.32
N ASP A 28 -17.28 11.47 -5.49
CA ASP A 28 -16.85 10.12 -5.84
C ASP A 28 -15.42 10.17 -6.41
N VAL A 29 -14.48 9.56 -5.69
CA VAL A 29 -13.04 9.70 -5.96
C VAL A 29 -12.51 8.52 -6.76
N SER A 30 -11.93 8.83 -7.92
CA SER A 30 -11.19 7.90 -8.77
C SER A 30 -9.74 8.31 -8.94
N LYS A 31 -8.92 7.46 -9.58
CA LYS A 31 -7.51 7.77 -9.85
C LYS A 31 -7.40 8.92 -10.86
N GLY A 32 -6.92 10.08 -10.41
CA GLY A 32 -6.58 11.23 -11.27
C GLY A 32 -7.74 12.16 -11.62
N LYS A 33 -8.99 11.76 -11.34
CA LYS A 33 -10.18 12.60 -11.46
C LYS A 33 -11.29 12.14 -10.51
N SER A 34 -12.19 13.05 -10.18
CA SER A 34 -13.33 12.82 -9.30
C SER A 34 -14.61 13.38 -9.89
N MET A 35 -15.74 12.72 -9.59
CA MET A 35 -17.06 13.23 -9.90
C MET A 35 -17.59 14.02 -8.70
N ILE A 36 -18.04 15.24 -8.94
CA ILE A 36 -18.54 16.16 -7.92
C ILE A 36 -20.03 16.36 -8.12
N ALA A 37 -20.81 16.33 -7.05
CA ALA A 37 -22.22 16.73 -7.05
C ALA A 37 -22.50 17.65 -5.87
N VAL A 38 -23.33 18.69 -6.08
CA VAL A 38 -23.74 19.60 -5.00
C VAL A 38 -25.24 19.58 -4.87
N VAL A 39 -25.71 19.21 -3.68
CA VAL A 39 -27.15 19.08 -3.36
C VAL A 39 -27.51 19.94 -2.16
N ARG A 40 -28.76 20.38 -2.13
CA ARG A 40 -29.44 21.05 -1.02
C ARG A 40 -30.52 20.13 -0.45
N PRO A 41 -30.99 20.41 0.78
CA PRO A 41 -32.18 19.77 1.33
C PRO A 41 -33.35 19.77 0.33
N PHE A 42 -34.20 18.75 0.42
CA PHE A 42 -35.35 18.52 -0.47
C PHE A 42 -35.01 18.22 -1.94
N GLY A 43 -33.81 17.72 -2.21
CA GLY A 43 -33.43 17.23 -3.53
C GLY A 43 -33.08 18.34 -4.54
N GLY A 44 -32.81 19.55 -4.06
CA GLY A 44 -32.35 20.64 -4.92
C GLY A 44 -30.91 20.39 -5.39
N VAL A 45 -30.73 19.94 -6.63
CA VAL A 45 -29.40 19.87 -7.25
C VAL A 45 -28.98 21.31 -7.62
N VAL A 46 -27.94 21.82 -6.95
CA VAL A 46 -27.44 23.19 -7.16
C VAL A 46 -26.48 23.24 -8.34
N ILE A 47 -25.61 22.24 -8.42
CA ILE A 47 -24.66 22.07 -9.52
C ILE A 47 -24.82 20.64 -10.04
N SER A 48 -25.09 20.51 -11.34
CA SER A 48 -25.17 19.21 -12.00
C SER A 48 -23.83 18.47 -11.89
N PRO A 49 -23.82 17.13 -11.77
CA PRO A 49 -22.57 16.42 -11.57
C PRO A 49 -21.54 16.66 -12.68
N PHE A 50 -20.31 16.99 -12.28
CA PHE A 50 -19.21 17.31 -13.18
C PHE A 50 -17.89 16.68 -12.72
N GLU A 51 -16.97 16.45 -13.65
CA GLU A 51 -15.66 15.89 -13.36
C GLU A 51 -14.64 16.98 -13.04
N VAL A 52 -13.74 16.69 -12.09
CA VAL A 52 -12.60 17.52 -11.73
C VAL A 52 -11.35 16.65 -11.72
N ARG A 53 -10.31 17.05 -12.45
CA ARG A 53 -9.00 16.38 -12.44
C ARG A 53 -8.22 16.75 -11.18
N HIS A 54 -7.38 15.82 -10.73
CA HIS A 54 -6.51 16.02 -9.56
C HIS A 54 -5.26 16.84 -9.93
N ILE A 55 -5.47 18.06 -10.43
CA ILE A 55 -4.42 19.03 -10.74
C ILE A 55 -4.71 20.35 -10.03
N ASP A 56 -3.66 21.07 -9.63
CA ASP A 56 -3.77 22.25 -8.76
C ASP A 56 -4.73 23.31 -9.30
N SER A 57 -4.73 23.56 -10.61
CA SER A 57 -5.59 24.56 -11.25
C SER A 57 -7.07 24.23 -11.09
N GLU A 58 -7.48 22.99 -11.40
CA GLU A 58 -8.88 22.56 -11.34
C GLU A 58 -9.37 22.37 -9.90
N LEU A 59 -8.49 21.90 -9.00
CA LEU A 59 -8.82 21.80 -7.58
C LEU A 59 -9.00 23.19 -6.96
N SER A 60 -8.18 24.17 -7.36
CA SER A 60 -8.33 25.56 -6.93
C SER A 60 -9.60 26.20 -7.49
N GLU A 61 -9.96 25.90 -8.74
CA GLU A 61 -11.22 26.34 -9.36
C GLU A 61 -12.44 25.72 -8.66
N LEU A 62 -12.37 24.43 -8.32
CA LEU A 62 -13.39 23.77 -7.52
C LEU A 62 -13.56 24.47 -6.16
N ALA A 63 -12.48 24.76 -5.45
CA ALA A 63 -12.54 25.45 -4.16
C ALA A 63 -13.18 26.85 -4.29
N LYS A 64 -12.85 27.60 -5.36
CA LYS A 64 -13.48 28.91 -5.66
C LYS A 64 -14.97 28.78 -5.95
N LEU A 65 -15.36 27.81 -6.77
CA LEU A 65 -16.75 27.52 -7.10
C LEU A 65 -17.57 27.15 -5.86
N LEU A 66 -17.02 26.32 -4.97
CA LEU A 66 -17.72 25.92 -3.75
C LEU A 66 -17.81 27.07 -2.73
N LYS A 67 -16.85 27.99 -2.70
CA LYS A 67 -16.87 29.21 -1.86
C LYS A 67 -17.87 30.26 -2.34
N SER A 68 -18.17 30.31 -3.64
CA SER A 68 -19.13 31.27 -4.19
C SER A 68 -20.59 30.86 -3.92
N LEU A 69 -20.83 29.62 -3.49
CA LEU A 69 -22.15 29.17 -3.08
C LEU A 69 -22.59 29.89 -1.80
N PRO A 70 -23.82 30.42 -1.74
CA PRO A 70 -24.31 31.03 -0.51
C PRO A 70 -24.54 29.96 0.55
N GLY A 71 -24.25 30.31 1.80
CA GLY A 71 -24.49 29.45 2.97
C GLY A 71 -23.33 28.54 3.37
N GLU A 72 -23.61 27.53 4.18
CA GLU A 72 -22.60 26.57 4.66
C GLU A 72 -22.42 25.43 3.66
N THR A 73 -21.18 25.19 3.26
CA THR A 73 -20.82 24.11 2.33
C THR A 73 -19.98 23.05 3.06
N ARG A 74 -20.49 21.80 3.09
CA ARG A 74 -19.77 20.65 3.64
C ARG A 74 -19.48 19.63 2.55
N VAL A 75 -18.32 18.99 2.63
CA VAL A 75 -17.83 18.04 1.64
C VAL A 75 -17.81 16.64 2.24
N VAL A 76 -18.31 15.67 1.50
CA VAL A 76 -18.29 14.25 1.86
C VAL A 76 -17.68 13.45 0.71
N MET A 77 -16.69 12.63 1.04
CA MET A 77 -16.01 11.76 0.07
C MET A 77 -15.74 10.37 0.65
N GLU A 78 -15.74 9.36 -0.22
CA GLU A 78 -15.44 7.98 0.16
C GLU A 78 -13.92 7.72 0.23
N ALA A 79 -13.50 6.97 1.24
CA ALA A 79 -12.12 6.51 1.39
C ALA A 79 -11.76 5.39 0.38
N THR A 80 -11.52 5.74 -0.89
CA THR A 80 -11.06 4.77 -1.91
C THR A 80 -9.54 4.79 -2.05
N GLY A 81 -8.85 3.85 -1.38
CA GLY A 81 -7.39 3.80 -1.36
C GLY A 81 -6.78 5.11 -0.82
N ASN A 82 -5.70 5.60 -1.45
CA ASN A 82 -5.08 6.89 -1.09
C ASN A 82 -5.56 8.06 -1.98
N TYR A 83 -6.47 7.83 -2.94
CA TYR A 83 -6.83 8.84 -3.96
C TYR A 83 -7.62 10.02 -3.40
N HIS A 84 -8.31 9.83 -2.26
CA HIS A 84 -9.07 10.88 -1.60
C HIS A 84 -8.15 11.90 -0.89
N ALA A 85 -6.92 11.53 -0.55
CA ALA A 85 -6.05 12.34 0.31
C ALA A 85 -5.73 13.73 -0.27
N PRO A 86 -5.35 13.90 -1.56
CA PRO A 86 -5.09 15.23 -2.11
C PRO A 86 -6.31 16.15 -2.08
N MET A 87 -7.49 15.61 -2.40
CA MET A 87 -8.77 16.33 -2.39
C MET A 87 -9.17 16.72 -0.97
N ALA A 88 -9.07 15.78 -0.03
CA ALA A 88 -9.40 16.01 1.38
C ALA A 88 -8.49 17.09 1.99
N TRP A 89 -7.19 17.01 1.71
CA TRP A 89 -6.21 17.97 2.18
C TRP A 89 -6.48 19.37 1.61
N LEU A 90 -6.57 19.53 0.28
CA LEU A 90 -6.74 20.82 -0.36
C LEU A 90 -8.06 21.51 0.00
N LEU A 91 -9.17 20.76 0.06
CA LEU A 91 -10.47 21.32 0.44
C LEU A 91 -10.51 21.68 1.92
N ASN A 92 -9.88 20.89 2.80
CA ASN A 92 -9.77 21.24 4.21
C ASN A 92 -8.88 22.48 4.42
N ASP A 93 -7.74 22.56 3.74
CA ASP A 93 -6.83 23.72 3.75
C ASP A 93 -7.52 24.99 3.19
N SER A 94 -8.37 24.82 2.19
CA SER A 94 -9.25 25.87 1.67
C SER A 94 -10.34 26.32 2.66
N GLY A 95 -10.48 25.68 3.81
CA GLY A 95 -11.41 26.05 4.89
C GLY A 95 -12.75 25.30 4.89
N PHE A 96 -12.93 24.28 4.04
CA PHE A 96 -14.16 23.49 4.03
C PHE A 96 -14.23 22.49 5.19
N TYR A 97 -15.45 22.21 5.65
CA TYR A 97 -15.71 21.06 6.49
C TYR A 97 -15.72 19.81 5.61
N VAL A 98 -14.62 19.06 5.61
CA VAL A 98 -14.48 17.83 4.83
C VAL A 98 -14.76 16.64 5.73
N SER A 99 -15.47 15.64 5.25
CA SER A 99 -15.68 14.34 5.91
C SER A 99 -15.25 13.22 4.98
N VAL A 100 -14.30 12.40 5.42
CA VAL A 100 -13.85 11.21 4.69
C VAL A 100 -14.51 10.00 5.33
N VAL A 101 -15.38 9.31 4.59
CA VAL A 101 -16.24 8.24 5.10
C VAL A 101 -15.82 6.88 4.57
N ASN A 102 -16.07 5.83 5.35
CA ASN A 102 -15.77 4.45 4.96
C ASN A 102 -16.74 3.99 3.86
N ALA A 103 -16.19 3.37 2.80
CA ALA A 103 -16.93 2.74 1.71
C ALA A 103 -18.12 1.89 2.16
N MET A 104 -17.95 1.09 3.21
CA MET A 104 -19.01 0.21 3.73
C MET A 104 -20.22 1.00 4.26
N LEU A 105 -19.97 2.12 4.96
CA LEU A 105 -21.04 2.95 5.53
C LEU A 105 -21.88 3.59 4.43
N VAL A 106 -21.24 4.00 3.34
CA VAL A 106 -21.92 4.58 2.18
C VAL A 106 -22.59 3.49 1.34
N HIS A 107 -22.00 2.32 1.21
CA HIS A 107 -22.57 1.21 0.44
C HIS A 107 -23.97 0.85 0.95
N ASP A 108 -24.15 0.73 2.26
CA ASP A 108 -25.42 0.31 2.88
C ASP A 108 -26.49 1.42 2.85
N TYR A 109 -26.07 2.67 2.65
CA TYR A 109 -26.98 3.80 2.50
C TYR A 109 -27.73 3.77 1.16
N GLY A 110 -29.07 3.81 1.21
CA GLY A 110 -29.93 3.95 0.01
C GLY A 110 -30.06 2.69 -0.87
N ASN A 111 -29.79 1.49 -0.34
CA ASN A 111 -29.76 0.24 -1.12
C ASN A 111 -31.15 -0.33 -1.52
N HIS A 112 -32.16 0.53 -1.71
CA HIS A 112 -33.53 0.13 -2.10
C HIS A 112 -33.85 0.32 -3.60
N SER A 113 -32.90 0.74 -4.45
CA SER A 113 -33.16 0.90 -5.89
C SER A 113 -32.62 -0.28 -6.71
N LEU A 114 -33.52 -1.18 -7.13
CA LEU A 114 -33.29 -2.22 -8.14
C LEU A 114 -33.02 -1.60 -9.53
N ARG A 115 -31.76 -1.32 -9.88
CA ARG A 115 -31.20 -1.46 -11.26
C ARG A 115 -29.71 -1.13 -11.28
N ARG A 116 -28.89 -2.14 -11.58
CA ARG A 116 -27.43 -2.08 -11.74
C ARG A 116 -27.03 -1.29 -12.99
N ALA A 117 -26.62 -0.05 -12.79
CA ALA A 117 -25.56 0.60 -13.55
C ALA A 117 -24.90 1.63 -12.62
N LYS A 118 -23.69 1.33 -12.15
CA LYS A 118 -22.85 2.26 -11.39
C LYS A 118 -22.50 3.41 -12.33
N THR A 119 -22.94 4.62 -12.03
CA THR A 119 -22.48 5.81 -12.74
C THR A 119 -21.91 6.75 -11.69
N ASP A 120 -20.67 7.19 -11.89
CA ASP A 120 -19.94 8.06 -10.96
C ASP A 120 -20.79 9.29 -10.54
N LYS A 121 -21.68 9.75 -11.42
CA LYS A 121 -22.67 10.82 -11.15
C LYS A 121 -23.66 10.46 -10.04
N LYS A 122 -24.22 9.25 -10.05
CA LYS A 122 -25.16 8.77 -9.02
C LYS A 122 -24.44 8.58 -7.69
N ASP A 123 -23.21 8.08 -7.71
CA ASP A 123 -22.40 7.85 -6.51
C ASP A 123 -22.03 9.19 -5.84
N ALA A 124 -21.65 10.20 -6.63
CA ALA A 124 -21.44 11.57 -6.13
C ALA A 124 -22.72 12.16 -5.51
N ILE A 125 -23.89 12.02 -6.17
CA ILE A 125 -25.18 12.48 -5.61
C ILE A 125 -25.52 11.73 -4.32
N LYS A 126 -25.31 10.40 -4.29
CA LYS A 126 -25.55 9.56 -3.12
C LYS A 126 -24.71 10.01 -1.93
N LEU A 127 -23.42 10.28 -2.14
CA LEU A 127 -22.53 10.85 -1.12
C LEU A 127 -23.01 12.21 -0.62
N ALA A 128 -23.48 13.06 -1.53
CA ALA A 128 -23.97 14.38 -1.19
C ALA A 128 -25.24 14.30 -0.31
N ASN A 129 -26.17 13.41 -0.66
CA ASN A 129 -27.37 13.15 0.15
C ASN A 129 -27.02 12.53 1.52
N TYR A 130 -26.07 11.58 1.55
CA TYR A 130 -25.56 11.02 2.80
C TYR A 130 -25.04 12.12 3.74
N GLY A 131 -24.35 13.13 3.18
CA GLY A 131 -23.90 14.31 3.91
C GLY A 131 -25.01 15.18 4.48
N LEU A 132 -26.13 15.32 3.78
CA LEU A 132 -27.30 16.04 4.31
C LEU A 132 -27.95 15.27 5.46
N ASP A 133 -28.16 13.96 5.29
CA ASP A 133 -28.83 13.12 6.30
C ASP A 133 -28.02 13.02 7.59
N HIS A 134 -26.69 13.05 7.48
CA HIS A 134 -25.76 12.94 8.61
C HIS A 134 -25.05 14.25 8.93
N TRP A 135 -25.64 15.40 8.56
CA TRP A 135 -24.99 16.71 8.61
C TRP A 135 -24.27 17.00 9.93
N LEU A 136 -24.88 16.68 11.07
CA LEU A 136 -24.33 16.90 12.42
C LEU A 136 -23.45 15.76 12.94
N ALA A 137 -23.54 14.57 12.33
CA ALA A 137 -22.89 13.35 12.82
C ALA A 137 -21.54 13.08 12.13
N LEU A 138 -21.33 13.61 10.92
CA LEU A 138 -20.09 13.38 10.18
C LEU A 138 -18.91 14.10 10.82
N LEU A 139 -17.83 13.34 11.07
CA LEU A 139 -16.61 13.87 11.67
C LEU A 139 -15.79 14.65 10.64
N ARG A 140 -15.26 15.79 11.08
CA ARG A 140 -14.33 16.59 10.28
C ARG A 140 -13.04 15.82 10.06
N TYR A 141 -12.58 15.81 8.82
CA TYR A 141 -11.26 15.36 8.42
C TYR A 141 -10.19 16.18 9.15
N VAL A 142 -9.27 15.47 9.79
CA VAL A 142 -8.08 16.04 10.41
C VAL A 142 -6.88 15.47 9.66
N PRO A 143 -6.04 16.30 9.03
CA PRO A 143 -4.82 15.84 8.39
C PRO A 143 -3.97 15.00 9.35
N GLU A 144 -3.42 13.91 8.83
CA GLU A 144 -2.51 13.06 9.59
C GLU A 144 -1.18 13.82 9.78
N GLU A 145 -0.59 13.81 10.99
CA GLU A 145 0.75 14.39 11.19
C GLU A 145 1.77 13.71 10.26
N ASP A 146 2.70 14.50 9.71
CA ASP A 146 3.64 14.04 8.68
C ASP A 146 4.43 12.81 9.12
N ALA A 147 4.93 12.79 10.38
CA ALA A 147 5.66 11.65 10.92
C ALA A 147 4.80 10.37 10.97
N ARG A 148 3.55 10.47 11.42
CA ARG A 148 2.60 9.34 11.47
C ARG A 148 2.25 8.83 10.08
N LEU A 149 2.04 9.75 9.13
CA LEU A 149 1.77 9.41 7.73
C LEU A 149 2.97 8.68 7.10
N MET A 150 4.19 9.20 7.29
CA MET A 150 5.41 8.60 6.78
C MET A 150 5.67 7.23 7.40
N LEU A 151 5.56 7.09 8.72
CA LEU A 151 5.73 5.82 9.41
C LEU A 151 4.77 4.73 8.87
N LYS A 152 3.50 5.09 8.69
CA LYS A 152 2.47 4.19 8.12
C LYS A 152 2.79 3.78 6.69
N ASN A 153 3.30 4.71 5.88
CA ASN A 153 3.73 4.42 4.51
C ASN A 153 4.95 3.51 4.50
N CYS A 154 5.97 3.77 5.32
CA CYS A 154 7.16 2.93 5.48
C CYS A 154 6.78 1.52 5.91
N TYR A 155 5.89 1.38 6.90
CA TYR A 155 5.42 0.07 7.38
C TYR A 155 4.67 -0.72 6.30
N ARG A 156 3.79 -0.07 5.53
CA ARG A 156 3.10 -0.70 4.40
C ARG A 156 4.10 -1.21 3.35
N ARG A 157 5.15 -0.45 3.04
CA ARG A 157 6.22 -0.88 2.13
C ARG A 157 7.01 -2.05 2.69
N TYR A 158 7.36 -2.01 3.97
CA TYR A 158 8.05 -3.09 4.65
C TYR A 158 7.26 -4.41 4.56
N GLN A 159 5.95 -4.37 4.83
CA GLN A 159 5.09 -5.55 4.70
C GLN A 159 5.04 -6.11 3.27
N GLN A 160 4.98 -5.24 2.26
CA GLN A 160 5.01 -5.65 0.85
C GLN A 160 6.32 -6.35 0.50
N TYR A 161 7.46 -5.75 0.87
CA TYR A 161 8.78 -6.32 0.57
C TYR A 161 9.05 -7.59 1.37
N SER A 162 8.51 -7.72 2.58
CA SER A 162 8.63 -8.93 3.38
C SER A 162 7.95 -10.12 2.68
N LYS A 163 6.78 -9.91 2.08
CA LYS A 163 6.10 -10.94 1.26
C LYS A 163 6.93 -11.33 0.03
N VAL A 164 7.50 -10.35 -0.66
CA VAL A 164 8.39 -10.59 -1.81
C VAL A 164 9.63 -11.37 -1.39
N GLN A 165 10.24 -11.03 -0.26
CA GLN A 165 11.40 -11.74 0.28
C GLN A 165 11.06 -13.22 0.55
N THR A 166 9.94 -13.51 1.20
CA THR A 166 9.49 -14.89 1.43
C THR A 166 9.30 -15.65 0.12
N MET A 167 8.65 -15.03 -0.86
CA MET A 167 8.47 -15.63 -2.19
C MET A 167 9.82 -15.93 -2.87
N LEU A 168 10.76 -14.98 -2.86
CA LEU A 168 12.10 -15.17 -3.43
C LEU A 168 12.91 -16.25 -2.70
N LYS A 169 12.78 -16.36 -1.38
CA LYS A 169 13.39 -17.46 -0.61
C LYS A 169 12.84 -18.81 -1.03
N ASN A 170 11.53 -18.93 -1.15
CA ASN A 170 10.88 -20.17 -1.59
C ASN A 170 11.29 -20.56 -3.02
N ASN A 171 11.37 -19.58 -3.92
CA ASN A 171 11.85 -19.81 -5.29
C ASN A 171 13.31 -20.28 -5.30
N LEU A 172 14.17 -19.67 -4.49
CA LEU A 172 15.57 -20.07 -4.38
C LEU A 172 15.71 -21.49 -3.79
N ILE A 173 14.94 -21.82 -2.76
CA ILE A 173 14.90 -23.16 -2.17
C ILE A 173 14.46 -24.18 -3.23
N SER A 174 13.38 -23.91 -3.98
CA SER A 174 12.90 -24.80 -5.03
C SER A 174 13.95 -25.06 -6.13
N LEU A 175 14.72 -24.04 -6.53
CA LEU A 175 15.85 -24.24 -7.45
C LEU A 175 16.93 -25.14 -6.82
N LEU A 176 17.25 -24.90 -5.56
CA LEU A 176 18.28 -25.64 -4.83
C LEU A 176 17.85 -27.07 -4.50
N ASP A 177 16.56 -27.39 -4.35
CA ASP A 177 16.07 -28.75 -4.16
C ASP A 177 16.49 -29.69 -5.31
N THR A 178 16.83 -29.14 -6.47
CA THR A 178 17.36 -29.91 -7.61
C THR A 178 18.89 -29.85 -7.77
N ALA A 179 19.58 -28.88 -7.16
CA ALA A 179 21.04 -28.65 -7.30
C ALA A 179 21.86 -29.00 -6.06
N PHE A 180 21.31 -28.69 -4.90
CA PHE A 180 21.88 -28.85 -3.58
C PHE A 180 20.75 -28.86 -2.54
N PRO A 181 20.04 -30.00 -2.43
CA PRO A 181 18.92 -30.15 -1.50
C PRO A 181 19.29 -29.76 -0.07
N ASP A 182 18.33 -29.20 0.67
CA ASP A 182 18.43 -28.85 2.10
C ASP A 182 19.56 -27.87 2.49
N VAL A 183 20.26 -27.25 1.54
CA VAL A 183 21.39 -26.34 1.82
C VAL A 183 21.00 -25.13 2.69
N ASN A 184 19.74 -24.67 2.60
CA ASN A 184 19.21 -23.61 3.45
C ASN A 184 19.16 -24.01 4.94
N ARG A 185 18.95 -25.30 5.23
CA ARG A 185 18.89 -25.84 6.60
C ARG A 185 20.28 -26.04 7.22
N LEU A 186 21.34 -25.97 6.42
CA LEU A 186 22.71 -26.06 6.93
C LEU A 186 23.10 -24.84 7.77
N PHE A 187 22.36 -23.73 7.75
CA PHE A 187 22.71 -22.55 8.55
C PHE A 187 21.51 -22.07 9.37
N SER A 188 21.71 -21.94 10.69
CA SER A 188 20.71 -21.44 11.64
C SER A 188 20.98 -20.01 12.11
N SER A 189 22.05 -19.38 11.61
CA SER A 189 22.39 -18.00 11.98
C SER A 189 21.30 -17.03 11.51
N PRO A 190 20.86 -16.08 12.35
CA PRO A 190 19.87 -15.09 11.94
C PRO A 190 20.43 -14.16 10.85
N PRO A 191 19.54 -13.45 10.11
CA PRO A 191 19.96 -12.37 9.23
C PRO A 191 20.78 -11.31 9.99
N ARG A 192 21.80 -10.75 9.34
CA ARG A 192 22.58 -9.62 9.88
C ARG A 192 21.76 -8.32 9.83
N ALA A 193 22.26 -7.28 10.47
CA ALA A 193 21.63 -5.95 10.50
C ALA A 193 21.44 -5.34 9.09
N ASP A 194 22.33 -5.66 8.15
CA ASP A 194 22.24 -5.27 6.74
C ASP A 194 21.28 -6.14 5.90
N GLY A 195 20.60 -7.10 6.53
CA GLY A 195 19.69 -8.05 5.90
C GLY A 195 20.38 -9.25 5.25
N SER A 196 21.71 -9.34 5.28
CA SER A 196 22.42 -10.47 4.68
C SER A 196 22.21 -11.78 5.48
N GLU A 197 22.04 -12.88 4.76
CA GLU A 197 21.82 -14.21 5.33
C GLU A 197 22.92 -15.17 4.89
N LYS A 198 23.50 -15.90 5.84
CA LYS A 198 24.66 -16.77 5.60
C LYS A 198 24.39 -17.84 4.54
N TRP A 199 23.22 -18.48 4.58
CA TRP A 199 22.86 -19.51 3.60
C TRP A 199 22.70 -18.92 2.19
N VAL A 200 22.10 -17.74 2.04
CA VAL A 200 21.97 -17.02 0.76
C VAL A 200 23.35 -16.66 0.21
N ASP A 201 24.23 -16.16 1.07
CA ASP A 201 25.60 -15.84 0.68
C ASP A 201 26.42 -17.07 0.28
N PHE A 202 26.18 -18.17 0.97
CA PHE A 202 26.83 -19.44 0.73
C PHE A 202 26.44 -19.99 -0.64
N VAL A 203 25.14 -20.11 -0.94
CA VAL A 203 24.66 -20.63 -2.24
C VAL A 203 25.03 -19.71 -3.40
N ALA A 204 25.25 -18.41 -3.17
CA ALA A 204 25.81 -17.53 -4.18
C ALA A 204 27.22 -17.97 -4.68
N SER A 205 27.97 -18.63 -3.80
CA SER A 205 29.36 -19.06 -4.03
C SER A 205 29.47 -20.57 -4.32
N PHE A 206 28.59 -21.36 -3.70
CA PHE A 206 28.49 -22.82 -3.79
C PHE A 206 27.06 -23.21 -4.16
N TRP A 207 26.70 -22.91 -5.41
CA TRP A 207 25.33 -23.00 -5.94
C TRP A 207 24.88 -24.44 -6.29
N HIS A 208 25.77 -25.42 -6.16
CA HIS A 208 25.54 -26.83 -6.55
C HIS A 208 26.35 -27.76 -5.65
N CYS A 209 25.85 -28.98 -5.40
CA CYS A 209 26.56 -29.98 -4.57
C CYS A 209 27.97 -30.28 -5.11
N GLU A 210 28.11 -30.48 -6.42
CA GLU A 210 29.39 -30.64 -7.12
C GLU A 210 30.35 -29.44 -7.06
N CYS A 211 29.95 -28.27 -6.56
CA CYS A 211 30.92 -27.22 -6.19
C CYS A 211 31.75 -27.60 -4.96
N ILE A 212 31.31 -28.64 -4.24
CA ILE A 212 31.83 -29.13 -2.96
C ILE A 212 32.30 -30.57 -3.13
N CYS A 213 31.43 -31.49 -3.51
CA CYS A 213 31.77 -32.92 -3.63
C CYS A 213 32.65 -33.25 -4.85
N GLY A 214 32.76 -32.33 -5.81
CA GLY A 214 33.66 -32.45 -6.96
C GLY A 214 35.13 -32.15 -6.65
N ILE A 215 35.47 -31.78 -5.41
CA ILE A 215 36.85 -31.55 -4.94
C ILE A 215 37.08 -32.32 -3.64
N SER A 216 38.35 -32.50 -3.25
CA SER A 216 38.65 -33.18 -1.98
C SER A 216 38.15 -32.39 -0.76
N LYS A 217 37.76 -33.12 0.29
CA LYS A 217 37.35 -32.55 1.59
C LYS A 217 38.34 -31.48 2.09
N LYS A 218 39.65 -31.76 2.06
CA LYS A 218 40.70 -30.81 2.48
C LYS A 218 40.67 -29.51 1.66
N SER A 219 40.51 -29.62 0.34
CA SER A 219 40.41 -28.46 -0.56
C SER A 219 39.14 -27.65 -0.31
N PHE A 220 38.01 -28.32 -0.07
CA PHE A 220 36.76 -27.66 0.28
C PHE A 220 36.88 -26.91 1.62
N THR A 221 37.38 -27.55 2.67
CA THR A 221 37.56 -26.93 4.00
C THR A 221 38.39 -25.65 3.90
N ALA A 222 39.52 -25.69 3.17
CA ALA A 222 40.34 -24.50 2.95
C ALA A 222 39.61 -23.39 2.17
N LYS A 223 38.80 -23.76 1.16
CA LYS A 223 37.99 -22.81 0.38
C LYS A 223 36.88 -22.19 1.22
N TYR A 224 36.19 -22.99 2.05
CA TYR A 224 35.17 -22.52 2.97
C TYR A 224 35.75 -21.60 4.05
N GLN A 225 36.93 -21.91 4.59
CA GLN A 225 37.65 -21.03 5.52
C GLN A 225 37.96 -19.66 4.89
N LYS A 226 38.51 -19.64 3.67
CA LYS A 226 38.77 -18.40 2.91
C LYS A 226 37.48 -17.64 2.64
N TRP A 227 36.40 -18.34 2.28
CA TRP A 227 35.09 -17.75 2.04
C TRP A 227 34.51 -17.10 3.30
N CYS A 228 34.56 -17.79 4.44
CA CYS A 228 34.15 -17.28 5.74
C CYS A 228 34.91 -16.00 6.09
N LYS A 229 36.24 -16.00 5.98
CA LYS A 229 37.07 -14.81 6.22
C LYS A 229 36.69 -13.64 5.30
N LYS A 230 36.51 -13.88 4.00
CA LYS A 230 36.14 -12.85 3.02
C LYS A 230 34.76 -12.23 3.29
N ARG A 231 33.81 -13.01 3.80
CA ARG A 231 32.42 -12.60 4.05
C ARG A 231 32.16 -12.18 5.51
N GLY A 232 33.18 -12.21 6.37
CA GLY A 232 33.06 -11.92 7.80
C GLY A 232 32.25 -12.95 8.60
N TYR A 233 32.21 -14.21 8.15
CA TYR A 233 31.57 -15.31 8.89
C TYR A 233 32.59 -16.06 9.75
N HIS A 234 32.14 -16.58 10.90
CA HIS A 234 32.93 -17.50 11.71
C HIS A 234 33.12 -18.83 10.97
N PHE A 235 34.37 -19.29 10.89
CA PHE A 235 34.73 -20.60 10.35
C PHE A 235 34.67 -21.66 11.45
N CYS A 236 34.11 -22.82 11.12
CA CYS A 236 34.09 -23.99 11.99
C CYS A 236 34.40 -25.20 11.12
N GLU A 237 35.36 -26.02 11.53
CA GLU A 237 35.82 -27.17 10.78
C GLU A 237 34.77 -28.29 10.76
N ASP A 238 34.13 -28.58 11.90
CA ASP A 238 33.01 -29.52 11.98
C ASP A 238 31.89 -29.11 11.02
N LYS A 239 31.60 -27.81 10.94
CA LYS A 239 30.59 -27.31 10.01
C LYS A 239 30.99 -27.50 8.54
N ALA A 240 32.28 -27.35 8.22
CA ALA A 240 32.78 -27.63 6.88
C ALA A 240 32.60 -29.12 6.53
N LEU A 241 32.83 -30.01 7.50
CA LEU A 241 32.60 -31.43 7.35
C LEU A 241 31.11 -31.74 7.13
N ASP A 242 30.21 -31.19 7.94
CA ASP A 242 28.76 -31.38 7.77
C ASP A 242 28.29 -30.98 6.36
N ILE A 243 28.74 -29.81 5.89
CA ILE A 243 28.41 -29.31 4.55
C ILE A 243 28.96 -30.24 3.47
N TYR A 244 30.18 -30.75 3.62
CA TYR A 244 30.78 -31.67 2.66
C TYR A 244 30.04 -33.00 2.61
N THR A 245 29.73 -33.59 3.76
CA THR A 245 28.95 -34.83 3.87
C THR A 245 27.56 -34.67 3.26
N SER A 246 26.86 -33.57 3.56
CA SER A 246 25.57 -33.26 2.94
C SER A 246 25.70 -33.14 1.42
N ALA A 247 26.67 -32.39 0.91
CA ALA A 247 26.86 -32.24 -0.53
C ALA A 247 27.20 -33.57 -1.24
N CYS A 248 27.97 -34.46 -0.61
CA CYS A 248 28.28 -35.79 -1.16
C CYS A 248 27.11 -36.78 -1.08
N GLY A 249 26.19 -36.59 -0.14
CA GLY A 249 25.05 -37.49 0.08
C GLY A 249 23.86 -37.26 -0.85
N HIS A 250 23.85 -36.14 -1.59
CA HIS A 250 22.74 -35.79 -2.48
C HIS A 250 23.08 -36.04 -3.96
N ILE A 251 22.10 -36.58 -4.69
CA ILE A 251 22.14 -36.66 -6.15
C ILE A 251 21.58 -35.34 -6.70
N GLY A 252 22.43 -34.52 -7.31
CA GLY A 252 21.99 -33.31 -8.03
C GLY A 252 21.26 -33.71 -9.31
N VAL A 253 19.97 -33.37 -9.41
CA VAL A 253 19.16 -33.62 -10.61
C VAL A 253 19.42 -32.56 -11.67
N MET A 254 19.61 -31.31 -11.25
CA MET A 254 19.96 -30.21 -12.14
C MET A 254 21.42 -30.34 -12.56
N PRO A 255 21.77 -30.26 -13.86
CA PRO A 255 23.15 -30.38 -14.30
C PRO A 255 23.96 -29.15 -13.91
N LYS A 256 25.22 -29.36 -13.52
CA LYS A 256 26.19 -28.31 -13.18
C LYS A 256 26.64 -27.52 -14.42
N THR A 257 25.76 -26.65 -14.92
CA THR A 257 25.97 -25.82 -16.11
C THR A 257 26.04 -24.34 -15.77
N ASN A 258 26.55 -23.54 -16.71
CA ASN A 258 26.53 -22.08 -16.58
C ASN A 258 25.09 -21.52 -16.51
N THR A 259 24.13 -22.17 -17.16
CA THR A 259 22.71 -21.80 -17.10
C THR A 259 22.14 -22.03 -15.70
N ALA A 260 22.36 -23.20 -15.10
CA ALA A 260 21.92 -23.49 -13.73
C ALA A 260 22.52 -22.50 -12.73
N LYS A 261 23.83 -22.23 -12.86
CA LYS A 261 24.52 -21.20 -12.06
C LYS A 261 23.87 -19.83 -12.22
N PHE A 262 23.58 -19.41 -13.45
CA PHE A 262 22.97 -18.12 -13.74
C PHE A 262 21.60 -17.99 -13.06
N LEU A 263 20.73 -19.00 -13.14
CA LEU A 263 19.40 -19.00 -12.51
C LEU A 263 19.47 -18.80 -10.99
N VAL A 264 20.35 -19.56 -10.32
CA VAL A 264 20.58 -19.42 -8.87
C VAL A 264 21.11 -18.02 -8.55
N GLN A 265 22.08 -17.53 -9.32
CA GLN A 265 22.69 -16.21 -9.09
C GLN A 265 21.72 -15.04 -9.30
N GLN A 266 20.82 -15.11 -10.28
CA GLN A 266 19.79 -14.09 -10.48
C GLN A 266 18.81 -14.06 -9.30
N THR A 267 18.34 -15.22 -8.84
CA THR A 267 17.43 -15.33 -7.71
C THR A 267 18.07 -14.83 -6.42
N VAL A 268 19.34 -15.18 -6.17
CA VAL A 268 20.14 -14.66 -5.05
C VAL A 268 20.30 -13.14 -5.13
N SER A 269 20.55 -12.59 -6.31
CA SER A 269 20.71 -11.14 -6.51
C SER A 269 19.43 -10.39 -6.14
N GLN A 270 18.28 -10.84 -6.63
CA GLN A 270 16.98 -10.27 -6.30
C GLN A 270 16.70 -10.35 -4.79
N LEU A 271 16.92 -11.52 -4.19
CA LEU A 271 16.70 -11.73 -2.76
C LEU A 271 17.59 -10.83 -1.89
N ARG A 272 18.87 -10.65 -2.26
CA ARG A 272 19.78 -9.73 -1.55
C ARG A 272 19.29 -8.29 -1.63
N THR A 273 18.93 -7.81 -2.82
CA THR A 273 18.42 -6.45 -3.02
C THR A 273 17.16 -6.20 -2.18
N THR A 274 16.21 -7.15 -2.17
CA THR A 274 15.02 -7.05 -1.32
C THR A 274 15.35 -7.06 0.17
N SER A 275 16.32 -7.87 0.60
CA SER A 275 16.72 -7.96 2.01
C SER A 275 17.40 -6.67 2.50
N VAL A 276 18.25 -6.05 1.67
CA VAL A 276 18.85 -4.74 1.95
C VAL A 276 17.76 -3.66 2.04
N ALA A 277 16.80 -3.65 1.11
CA ALA A 277 15.68 -2.70 1.15
C ALA A 277 14.83 -2.84 2.42
N LEU A 278 14.60 -4.07 2.90
CA LEU A 278 13.90 -4.31 4.16
C LEU A 278 14.68 -3.80 5.37
N ALA A 279 15.99 -4.02 5.41
CA ALA A 279 16.86 -3.51 6.47
C ALA A 279 16.84 -1.97 6.50
N ALA A 280 16.94 -1.32 5.33
CA ALA A 280 16.87 0.13 5.21
C ALA A 280 15.51 0.69 5.67
N LEU A 281 14.39 0.10 5.23
CA LEU A 281 13.05 0.50 5.68
C LEU A 281 12.87 0.33 7.19
N LYS A 282 13.46 -0.72 7.78
CA LYS A 282 13.41 -0.93 9.23
C LYS A 282 14.15 0.17 9.99
N LEU A 283 15.32 0.57 9.51
CA LEU A 283 16.08 1.68 10.10
C LEU A 283 15.35 3.02 9.96
N GLU A 284 14.78 3.30 8.80
CA GLU A 284 14.00 4.52 8.56
C GLU A 284 12.78 4.61 9.50
N MET A 285 12.07 3.49 9.70
CA MET A 285 10.95 3.45 10.65
C MET A 285 11.38 3.66 12.11
N GLN A 286 12.64 3.39 12.46
CA GLN A 286 13.17 3.60 13.81
C GLN A 286 13.63 5.05 14.03
N SER A 287 13.86 5.81 12.97
CA SER A 287 14.26 7.22 13.04
C SER A 287 13.10 8.21 12.96
N LEU A 288 11.91 7.76 12.54
CA LEU A 288 10.65 8.54 12.53
C LEU A 288 9.95 8.48 13.88
#